data_AF-A0A7X6Q4K1-F1
#
_entry.id   AF-A0A7X6Q4K1-F1
#
_cell.length_a   1.000
_cell.length_b   1.000
_cell.length_c   1.000
_cell.angle_alpha   90.00
_cell.angle_beta   90.00
_cell.angle_gamma   90.00
#
_symmetry.space_group_name_H-M   'P 1'
#
loop_
_entity.id
_entity.type
_entity.pdbx_description
1 polymer ?
#
loop_
_entity_poly.entity_id
_entity_poly.type
_entity_poly.pdbx_seq_one_letter_code
_entity_poly.pdbx_strand_id
1 'polypeptide(L)'
;YSLSSSYDSVFREVTAPPMIRMMEDLGLQNGMLIAQCIIHKGIPKVYDLGYRLTGTLEYKLQEALFGFNPLKMMIRHSLTGQMREAGDHGDPAALAQSDRYGFNVTILGKEGTIAKIEGGPQILAMPSVEDCVFKLVEGDRISRDMIGTLGQIVARIFFTADDLEEAASILEAIYGHIRVWDDRGEDMILDRFNPEELPSVYL
;
A
#
# COMPACT_ATOMS: atom_id res chain seq x y z
N TYR A 1 -1.10 2.21 -3.42
CA TYR A 1 -2.19 2.19 -4.41
C TYR A 1 -2.30 0.75 -4.91
N SER A 2 -3.52 0.27 -5.10
CA SER A 2 -3.79 -1.01 -5.78
C SER A 2 -5.01 -0.84 -6.67
N LEU A 3 -4.82 -0.21 -7.83
CA LEU A 3 -5.81 -0.21 -8.91
C LEU A 3 -5.33 -1.15 -10.02
N SER A 4 -6.27 -1.61 -10.84
CA SER A 4 -5.94 -2.02 -12.20
C SER A 4 -5.39 -0.81 -12.93
N SER A 5 -4.08 -0.83 -13.21
CA SER A 5 -3.41 0.22 -13.98
C SER A 5 -4.05 0.36 -15.36
N SER A 6 -4.02 1.55 -15.95
CA SER A 6 -4.33 1.73 -17.38
C SER A 6 -3.41 0.91 -18.30
N TYR A 7 -2.30 0.38 -17.78
CA TYR A 7 -1.38 -0.53 -18.46
C TYR A 7 -1.56 -2.01 -18.07
N ASP A 8 -2.60 -2.39 -17.30
CA ASP A 8 -2.81 -3.78 -16.86
C ASP A 8 -2.96 -4.75 -18.04
N SER A 9 -3.71 -4.37 -19.08
CA SER A 9 -3.85 -5.19 -20.30
C SER A 9 -2.50 -5.44 -20.97
N VAL A 10 -1.72 -4.38 -21.20
CA VAL A 10 -0.37 -4.47 -21.80
C VAL A 10 0.58 -5.28 -20.90
N PHE A 11 0.49 -5.11 -19.58
CA PHE A 11 1.27 -5.88 -18.62
C PHE A 11 0.98 -7.38 -18.75
N ARG A 12 -0.29 -7.78 -18.76
CA ARG A 12 -0.71 -9.19 -18.85
C ARG A 12 -0.33 -9.82 -20.18
N GLU A 13 -0.46 -9.09 -21.28
CA GLU A 13 -0.19 -9.60 -22.63
C GLU A 13 1.30 -9.67 -22.95
N VAL A 14 2.08 -8.69 -22.50
CA VAL A 14 3.48 -8.52 -22.95
C VAL A 14 4.49 -8.78 -21.85
N THR A 15 4.23 -8.27 -20.64
CA THR A 15 5.23 -8.22 -19.56
C THR A 15 5.20 -9.44 -18.66
N ALA A 16 4.01 -9.91 -18.28
CA ALA A 16 3.82 -11.05 -17.41
C ALA A 16 4.27 -12.40 -18.00
N PRO A 17 4.05 -12.72 -19.29
CA PRO A 17 4.34 -14.07 -19.81
C PRO A 17 5.83 -14.48 -19.72
N PRO A 18 6.81 -13.62 -20.04
CA PRO A 18 8.23 -13.92 -19.79
C PRO A 18 8.55 -14.15 -18.30
N MET A 19 7.91 -13.40 -17.40
CA MET A 19 8.10 -13.56 -15.96
C MET A 19 7.57 -14.92 -15.49
N ILE A 20 6.39 -15.33 -15.96
CA ILE A 20 5.79 -16.62 -15.63
C ILE A 20 6.71 -17.76 -16.06
N ARG A 21 7.22 -17.73 -17.30
CA ARG A 21 8.19 -18.73 -17.78
C ARG A 21 9.45 -18.80 -16.92
N MET A 22 10.00 -17.64 -16.54
CA MET A 22 11.14 -17.59 -15.63
C MET A 22 10.83 -18.24 -14.27
N MET A 23 9.63 -18.01 -13.71
CA MET A 23 9.23 -18.63 -12.44
C MET A 23 9.04 -20.15 -12.57
N GLU A 24 8.48 -20.61 -13.68
CA GLU A 24 8.33 -22.04 -14.00
C GLU A 24 9.70 -22.72 -14.12
N ASP A 25 10.64 -22.11 -14.86
CA ASP A 25 12.01 -22.63 -15.04
C ASP A 25 12.79 -22.70 -13.72
N LEU A 26 12.51 -21.79 -12.78
CA LEU A 26 13.08 -21.81 -11.43
C LEU A 26 12.39 -22.80 -10.48
N GLY A 27 11.29 -23.43 -10.91
CA GLY A 27 10.50 -24.33 -10.08
C GLY A 27 9.77 -23.63 -8.93
N LEU A 28 9.43 -22.35 -9.07
CA LEU A 28 8.71 -21.60 -8.04
C LEU A 28 7.24 -22.02 -8.03
N GLN A 29 6.75 -22.46 -6.86
CA GLN A 29 5.37 -22.96 -6.69
C GLN A 29 4.52 -22.12 -5.74
N ASN A 30 5.10 -21.58 -4.67
CA ASN A 30 4.36 -20.90 -3.60
C ASN A 30 5.11 -19.65 -3.11
N GLY A 31 4.42 -18.52 -3.05
CA GLY A 31 4.97 -17.27 -2.50
C GLY A 31 4.21 -16.04 -2.99
N MET A 32 4.79 -14.87 -2.73
CA MET A 32 4.33 -13.59 -3.24
C MET A 32 5.44 -12.96 -4.08
N LEU A 33 5.10 -12.59 -5.31
CA LEU A 33 5.98 -11.81 -6.18
C LEU A 33 5.48 -10.36 -6.24
N ILE A 34 6.43 -9.43 -6.21
CA ILE A 34 6.22 -8.02 -6.48
C ILE A 34 7.12 -7.65 -7.65
N ALA A 35 6.58 -6.94 -8.63
CA ALA A 35 7.35 -6.43 -9.76
C ALA A 35 7.19 -4.92 -9.84
N GLN A 36 8.29 -4.19 -9.72
CA GLN A 36 8.30 -2.76 -9.98
C GLN A 36 8.59 -2.54 -11.45
N CYS A 37 7.76 -1.70 -12.08
CA CYS A 37 7.82 -1.43 -13.50
C CYS A 37 8.06 0.06 -13.77
N ILE A 38 8.73 0.34 -14.88
CA ILE A 38 8.76 1.66 -15.54
C ILE A 38 8.06 1.56 -16.89
N ILE A 39 7.29 2.57 -17.27
CA ILE A 39 6.66 2.60 -18.59
C ILE A 39 7.70 3.03 -19.63
N HIS A 40 8.00 2.16 -20.58
CA HIS A 40 8.88 2.47 -21.70
C HIS A 40 8.15 2.19 -23.01
N LYS A 41 7.89 3.26 -23.78
CA LYS A 41 7.16 3.20 -25.07
C LYS A 41 5.81 2.48 -24.94
N GLY A 42 5.04 2.83 -23.90
CA GLY A 42 3.73 2.24 -23.61
C GLY A 42 3.76 0.83 -23.04
N ILE A 43 4.95 0.24 -22.80
CA ILE A 43 5.08 -1.11 -22.26
C ILE A 43 5.65 -1.03 -20.84
N PRO A 44 5.00 -1.64 -19.84
CA PRO A 44 5.58 -1.81 -18.51
C PRO A 44 6.83 -2.69 -18.58
N LYS A 45 7.99 -2.16 -18.22
CA LYS A 45 9.25 -2.91 -18.14
C LYS A 45 9.60 -3.12 -16.67
N VAL A 46 9.68 -4.38 -16.28
CA VAL A 46 10.14 -4.77 -14.95
C VAL A 46 11.61 -4.42 -14.80
N TYR A 47 11.96 -3.72 -13.72
CA TYR A 47 13.35 -3.42 -13.38
C TYR A 47 13.75 -3.94 -11.99
N ASP A 48 12.78 -4.22 -11.12
CA ASP A 48 13.01 -4.79 -9.80
C ASP A 48 11.96 -5.86 -9.48
N LEU A 49 12.41 -6.99 -8.95
CA LEU A 49 11.59 -8.14 -8.58
C LEU A 49 11.86 -8.51 -7.12
N GLY A 50 10.79 -8.59 -6.34
CA GLY A 50 10.82 -9.07 -4.96
C GLY A 50 10.02 -10.36 -4.82
N TYR A 51 10.63 -11.41 -4.27
CA TYR A 51 9.94 -12.64 -3.90
C TYR A 51 9.77 -12.73 -2.38
N ARG A 52 8.92 -11.85 -1.84
CA ARG A 52 8.67 -11.63 -0.42
C ARG A 52 7.44 -10.75 -0.23
N LEU A 53 7.03 -10.51 1.03
CA LEU A 53 6.12 -9.42 1.35
C LEU A 53 6.74 -8.06 0.99
N THR A 54 5.85 -7.13 0.66
CA THR A 54 6.15 -5.71 0.56
C THR A 54 6.31 -5.09 1.95
N GLY A 55 7.19 -4.09 2.08
CA GLY A 55 7.32 -3.31 3.31
C GLY A 55 6.22 -2.25 3.51
N THR A 56 5.25 -2.20 2.59
CA THR A 56 4.22 -1.16 2.53
C THR A 56 2.85 -1.69 2.96
N LEU A 57 2.77 -2.96 3.39
CA LEU A 57 1.59 -3.61 3.98
C LEU A 57 0.38 -3.71 3.04
N GLU A 58 0.61 -3.81 1.73
CA GLU A 58 -0.42 -3.89 0.68
C GLU A 58 -1.40 -5.05 0.87
N TYR A 59 -1.03 -6.09 1.63
CA TYR A 59 -1.92 -7.19 1.99
C TYR A 59 -3.22 -6.73 2.67
N LYS A 60 -3.21 -5.54 3.31
CA LYS A 60 -4.42 -4.93 3.91
C LYS A 60 -5.41 -4.49 2.83
N LEU A 61 -4.92 -3.76 1.82
CA LEU A 61 -5.74 -3.33 0.69
C LEU A 61 -6.16 -4.51 -0.19
N GLN A 62 -5.28 -5.49 -0.37
CA GLN A 62 -5.61 -6.69 -1.14
C GLN A 62 -6.75 -7.48 -0.49
N GLU A 63 -6.76 -7.56 0.84
CA GLU A 63 -7.85 -8.20 1.56
C GLU A 63 -9.17 -7.46 1.37
N ALA A 64 -9.15 -6.13 1.50
CA ALA A 64 -10.34 -5.29 1.35
C ALA A 64 -10.91 -5.26 -0.07
N LEU A 65 -10.03 -5.23 -1.09
CA LEU A 65 -10.44 -5.05 -2.49
C LEU A 65 -10.69 -6.36 -3.22
N PHE A 66 -9.94 -7.41 -2.89
CA PHE A 66 -9.87 -8.64 -3.66
C PHE A 66 -10.21 -9.89 -2.84
N GLY A 67 -10.40 -9.74 -1.52
CA GLY A 67 -10.79 -10.85 -0.64
C GLY A 67 -9.67 -11.86 -0.35
N PHE A 68 -8.41 -11.55 -0.69
CA PHE A 68 -7.27 -12.40 -0.35
C PHE A 68 -6.18 -11.63 0.39
N ASN A 69 -5.43 -12.32 1.24
CA ASN A 69 -4.36 -11.73 2.04
C ASN A 69 -3.09 -12.59 1.93
N PRO A 70 -2.06 -12.14 1.19
CA PRO A 70 -0.86 -12.95 0.99
C PRO A 70 -0.07 -13.20 2.28
N LEU A 71 -0.13 -12.31 3.28
CA LEU A 71 0.49 -12.56 4.58
C LEU A 71 -0.16 -13.78 5.25
N LYS A 72 -1.50 -13.85 5.30
CA LYS A 72 -2.23 -15.01 5.83
C LYS A 72 -1.91 -16.29 5.03
N MET A 73 -1.85 -16.18 3.71
CA MET A 73 -1.51 -17.32 2.82
C MET A 73 -0.10 -17.85 3.08
N MET A 74 0.89 -16.97 3.26
CA MET A 74 2.26 -17.39 3.55
C MET A 74 2.44 -17.95 4.96
N ILE A 75 1.76 -17.37 5.96
CA ILE A 75 1.70 -17.96 7.31
C ILE A 75 1.13 -19.37 7.21
N ARG A 76 0.01 -19.55 6.49
CA ARG A 76 -0.58 -20.87 6.27
C ARG A 76 0.42 -21.83 5.62
N HIS A 77 1.03 -21.43 4.50
CA HIS A 77 2.01 -22.26 3.81
C HIS A 77 3.18 -22.67 4.71
N SER A 78 3.64 -21.79 5.60
CA SER A 78 4.69 -22.12 6.58
C SER A 78 4.28 -23.22 7.58
N LEU A 79 2.98 -23.35 7.86
CA LEU A 79 2.43 -24.30 8.82
C LEU A 79 1.96 -25.60 8.15
N THR A 80 1.44 -25.53 6.92
CA THR A 80 0.74 -26.65 6.27
C THR A 80 1.34 -27.08 4.94
N GLY A 81 2.27 -26.30 4.38
CA GLY A 81 2.77 -26.47 3.01
C GLY A 81 1.79 -26.03 1.92
N GLN A 82 0.65 -25.41 2.27
CA GLN A 82 -0.37 -24.97 1.32
C GLN A 82 -0.69 -23.48 1.48
N MET A 83 -0.72 -22.73 0.38
CA MET A 83 -1.06 -21.29 0.38
C MET A 83 -2.55 -21.00 0.61
N ARG A 84 -3.44 -21.93 0.24
CA ARG A 84 -4.90 -21.77 0.29
C ARG A 84 -5.56 -22.92 1.06
N GLU A 85 -6.83 -22.74 1.41
CA GLU A 85 -7.67 -23.81 1.98
C GLU A 85 -7.93 -24.92 0.95
N ALA A 86 -8.12 -26.14 1.43
CA ALA A 86 -8.52 -27.24 0.55
C ALA A 86 -9.92 -26.96 -0.02
N GLY A 87 -10.06 -27.01 -1.34
CA GLY A 87 -11.33 -26.68 -2.05
C GLY A 87 -11.48 -25.20 -2.42
N ASP A 88 -10.55 -24.34 -2.01
CA ASP A 88 -10.49 -22.96 -2.49
C ASP A 88 -9.84 -22.90 -3.89
N HIS A 89 -10.68 -23.05 -4.91
CA HIS A 89 -10.31 -22.99 -6.32
C HIS A 89 -10.60 -21.64 -6.96
N GLY A 90 -10.83 -20.59 -6.15
CA GLY A 90 -11.29 -19.29 -6.64
C GLY A 90 -10.47 -18.81 -7.84
N ASP A 91 -11.18 -18.32 -8.87
CA ASP A 91 -10.60 -17.86 -10.13
C ASP A 91 -9.62 -16.71 -9.88
N PRO A 92 -8.31 -16.90 -10.12
CA PRO A 92 -7.31 -15.85 -9.94
C PRO A 92 -7.60 -14.58 -10.76
N ALA A 93 -8.32 -14.69 -11.89
CA ALA A 93 -8.71 -13.54 -12.70
C ALA A 93 -9.84 -12.75 -12.04
N ALA A 94 -10.82 -13.42 -11.45
CA ALA A 94 -11.89 -12.78 -10.68
C ALA A 94 -11.37 -12.13 -9.39
N LEU A 95 -10.35 -12.74 -8.76
CA LEU A 95 -9.66 -12.18 -7.58
C LEU A 95 -8.78 -10.97 -7.91
N ALA A 96 -8.63 -10.58 -9.17
CA ALA A 96 -7.76 -9.47 -9.58
C ALA A 96 -8.52 -8.23 -10.03
N GLN A 97 -9.85 -8.21 -9.88
CA GLN A 97 -10.70 -7.09 -10.28
C GLN A 97 -11.43 -6.53 -9.06
N SER A 98 -11.40 -5.21 -8.93
CA SER A 98 -12.19 -4.48 -7.94
C SER A 98 -12.71 -3.22 -8.61
N ASP A 99 -13.98 -2.92 -8.39
CA ASP A 99 -14.61 -1.67 -8.82
C ASP A 99 -14.28 -0.51 -7.87
N ARG A 100 -13.52 -0.78 -6.79
CA ARG A 100 -13.12 0.17 -5.76
C ARG A 100 -11.64 0.50 -5.85
N TYR A 101 -11.31 1.68 -5.35
CA TYR A 101 -9.97 2.23 -5.31
C TYR A 101 -9.33 1.97 -3.96
N GLY A 102 -8.05 1.57 -3.95
CA GLY A 102 -7.25 1.38 -2.73
C GLY A 102 -6.12 2.39 -2.59
N PHE A 103 -6.06 3.06 -1.45
CA PHE A 103 -5.08 4.10 -1.15
C PHE A 103 -4.20 3.73 0.04
N ASN A 104 -2.92 4.08 -0.06
CA ASN A 104 -1.93 3.96 1.01
C ASN A 104 -1.28 5.33 1.17
N VAL A 105 -1.74 6.07 2.18
CA VAL A 105 -1.27 7.41 2.51
C VAL A 105 -0.10 7.29 3.47
N THR A 106 1.04 7.86 3.10
CA THR A 106 2.22 7.88 3.95
C THR A 106 2.37 9.25 4.61
N ILE A 107 2.50 9.26 5.93
CA ILE A 107 2.71 10.47 6.73
C ILE A 107 4.20 10.53 7.06
N LEU A 108 4.88 11.55 6.52
CA LEU A 108 6.30 11.79 6.76
C LEU A 108 6.47 12.81 7.87
N GLY A 109 7.38 12.54 8.81
CA GLY A 109 7.72 13.49 9.87
C GLY A 109 8.98 14.30 9.55
N LYS A 110 9.08 15.52 10.06
CA LYS A 110 10.28 16.37 10.03
C LYS A 110 11.31 15.83 11.03
N GLU A 111 12.57 16.24 10.87
CA GLU A 111 13.61 15.96 11.87
C GLU A 111 13.18 16.51 13.25
N GLY A 112 13.27 15.70 14.29
CA GLY A 112 12.83 16.08 15.64
C GLY A 112 12.37 14.89 16.48
N THR A 113 11.90 15.18 17.69
CA THR A 113 11.30 14.18 18.60
C THR A 113 9.79 14.30 18.54
N ILE A 114 9.09 13.20 18.33
CA ILE A 114 7.63 13.15 18.35
C ILE A 114 7.17 13.26 19.79
N ALA A 115 6.61 14.40 20.18
CA ALA A 115 6.08 14.58 21.52
C ALA A 115 4.64 14.05 21.64
N LYS A 116 3.84 14.19 20.58
CA LYS A 116 2.43 13.79 20.61
C LYS A 116 1.91 13.40 19.22
N ILE A 117 1.06 12.38 19.18
CA ILE A 117 0.31 11.97 17.98
C ILE A 117 -1.19 11.99 18.31
N GLU A 118 -1.98 12.63 17.45
CA GLU A 118 -3.44 12.71 17.59
C GLU A 118 -4.15 12.29 16.31
N GLY A 119 -5.42 11.90 16.43
CA GLY A 119 -6.28 11.58 15.29
C GLY A 119 -6.35 10.10 14.92
N GLY A 120 -5.43 9.25 15.41
CA GLY A 120 -5.40 7.81 15.10
C GLY A 120 -6.73 7.09 15.36
N PRO A 121 -7.33 7.20 16.56
CA PRO A 121 -8.63 6.59 16.86
C PRO A 121 -9.78 7.13 16.00
N GLN A 122 -9.78 8.42 15.68
CA GLN A 122 -10.79 9.05 14.83
C GLN A 122 -10.71 8.53 13.40
N ILE A 123 -9.48 8.40 12.87
CA ILE A 123 -9.20 7.86 11.54
C ILE A 123 -9.62 6.39 11.45
N LEU A 124 -9.27 5.57 12.45
CA LEU A 124 -9.67 4.16 12.49
C LEU A 124 -11.18 3.94 12.63
N ALA A 125 -11.91 4.92 13.16
CA ALA A 125 -13.37 4.86 13.25
C ALA A 125 -14.07 5.21 11.93
N MET A 126 -13.36 5.72 10.92
CA MET A 126 -13.93 6.01 9.61
C MET A 126 -14.25 4.70 8.87
N PRO A 127 -15.48 4.48 8.39
CA PRO A 127 -15.88 3.23 7.74
C PRO A 127 -15.03 2.84 6.53
N SER A 128 -14.52 3.83 5.78
CA SER A 128 -13.72 3.62 4.57
C SER A 128 -12.23 3.34 4.87
N VAL A 129 -11.80 3.43 6.13
CA VAL A 129 -10.40 3.21 6.55
C VAL A 129 -10.21 1.77 6.99
N GLU A 130 -9.30 1.08 6.31
CA GLU A 130 -8.95 -0.31 6.59
C GLU A 130 -7.98 -0.42 7.77
N ASP A 131 -7.02 0.51 7.87
CA ASP A 131 -6.08 0.57 8.99
C ASP A 131 -5.31 1.91 9.06
N CYS A 132 -4.77 2.20 10.23
CA CYS A 132 -3.88 3.33 10.51
C CYS A 132 -2.69 2.81 11.34
N VAL A 133 -1.57 2.57 10.67
CA VAL A 133 -0.39 1.92 11.26
C VAL A 133 0.68 2.97 11.54
N PHE A 134 1.00 3.17 12.82
CA PHE A 134 2.10 4.01 13.25
C PHE A 134 3.41 3.20 13.26
N LYS A 135 4.39 3.66 12.49
CA LYS A 135 5.76 3.14 12.49
C LYS A 135 6.62 3.83 13.55
N LEU A 136 6.42 5.12 13.74
CA LEU A 136 7.03 5.91 14.80
C LEU A 136 5.94 6.38 15.75
N VAL A 137 6.22 6.35 17.04
CA VAL A 137 5.28 6.68 18.12
C VAL A 137 5.81 7.83 18.99
N GLU A 138 5.02 8.28 19.94
CA GLU A 138 5.43 9.31 20.91
C GLU A 138 6.71 8.88 21.64
N GLY A 139 7.67 9.80 21.74
CA GLY A 139 9.01 9.59 22.27
C GLY A 139 10.07 9.19 21.24
N ASP A 140 9.66 8.74 20.04
CA ASP A 140 10.63 8.43 18.98
C ASP A 140 11.25 9.69 18.39
N ARG A 141 12.51 9.56 17.95
CA ARG A 141 13.25 10.64 17.29
C ARG A 141 13.47 10.32 15.82
N ILE A 142 13.04 11.24 14.96
CA ILE A 142 13.41 11.28 13.54
C ILE A 142 14.77 11.96 13.46
N SER A 143 15.82 11.17 13.26
CA SER A 143 17.18 11.68 13.11
C SER A 143 17.46 12.18 11.70
N ARG A 144 18.52 12.97 11.55
CA ARG A 144 18.93 13.55 10.27
C ARG A 144 19.22 12.49 9.19
N ASP A 145 19.77 11.34 9.57
CA ASP A 145 20.05 10.23 8.65
C ASP A 145 18.78 9.49 8.18
N MET A 146 17.66 9.67 8.88
CA MET A 146 16.37 9.13 8.44
C MET A 146 15.71 9.99 7.37
N ILE A 147 16.10 11.26 7.22
CA ILE A 147 15.48 12.20 6.28
C ILE A 147 15.71 11.74 4.84
N GLY A 148 14.63 11.67 4.06
CA GLY A 148 14.65 11.16 2.68
C GLY A 148 14.68 9.62 2.59
N THR A 149 14.56 8.91 3.71
CA THR A 149 14.50 7.44 3.76
C THR A 149 13.14 6.95 4.26
N LEU A 150 12.90 5.65 4.14
CA LEU A 150 11.73 5.01 4.76
C LEU A 150 11.72 5.15 6.30
N GLY A 151 12.86 5.48 6.93
CA GLY A 151 12.95 5.80 8.35
C GLY A 151 12.02 6.94 8.75
N GLN A 152 11.84 7.93 7.89
CA GLN A 152 11.06 9.16 8.14
C GLN A 152 9.53 8.94 8.23
N ILE A 153 9.05 7.74 7.92
CA ILE A 153 7.62 7.43 7.90
C ILE A 153 7.11 7.33 9.34
N VAL A 154 6.19 8.23 9.70
CA VAL A 154 5.49 8.21 10.99
C VAL A 154 4.33 7.23 10.95
N ALA A 155 3.47 7.34 9.94
CA ALA A 155 2.29 6.50 9.82
C ALA A 155 1.98 6.13 8.37
N ARG A 156 1.27 5.02 8.20
CA ARG A 156 0.58 4.65 6.96
C ARG A 156 -0.89 4.46 7.21
N ILE A 157 -1.71 5.03 6.36
CA ILE A 157 -3.16 4.97 6.46
C ILE A 157 -3.69 4.33 5.19
N PHE A 158 -4.50 3.29 5.36
CA PHE A 158 -5.05 2.49 4.28
C PHE A 158 -6.54 2.73 4.23
N PHE A 159 -7.06 3.12 3.06
CA PHE A 159 -8.49 3.32 2.88
C PHE A 159 -8.92 2.88 1.49
N THR A 160 -10.21 2.59 1.36
CA THR A 160 -10.86 2.27 0.10
C THR A 160 -11.91 3.32 -0.26
N ALA A 161 -12.17 3.52 -1.55
CA ALA A 161 -13.17 4.46 -2.05
C ALA A 161 -13.82 3.91 -3.32
N ASP A 162 -15.05 4.29 -3.62
CA ASP A 162 -15.78 3.86 -4.81
C ASP A 162 -15.44 4.72 -6.03
N ASP A 163 -15.02 5.97 -5.82
CA ASP A 163 -14.52 6.87 -6.87
C ASP A 163 -13.46 7.86 -6.34
N LEU A 164 -12.91 8.68 -7.26
CA LEU A 164 -11.85 9.63 -6.93
C LEU A 164 -12.35 10.87 -6.14
N GLU A 165 -13.63 11.22 -6.23
CA GLU A 165 -14.23 12.33 -5.46
C GLU A 165 -14.41 11.91 -4.00
N GLU A 166 -14.91 10.70 -3.76
CA GLU A 166 -14.96 10.10 -2.43
C GLU A 166 -13.55 9.95 -1.85
N ALA A 167 -12.59 9.49 -2.64
CA ALA A 167 -11.21 9.35 -2.20
C ALA A 167 -10.60 10.68 -1.73
N ALA A 168 -10.86 11.78 -2.46
CA ALA A 168 -10.41 13.11 -2.07
C ALA A 168 -11.04 13.54 -0.74
N SER A 169 -12.34 13.30 -0.57
CA SER A 169 -13.07 13.63 0.67
C SER A 169 -12.55 12.83 1.88
N ILE A 170 -12.27 11.54 1.70
CA ILE A 170 -11.69 10.69 2.74
C ILE A 170 -10.29 11.18 3.12
N LEU A 171 -9.47 11.51 2.12
CA LEU A 171 -8.10 12.01 2.34
C LEU A 171 -8.11 13.35 3.09
N GLU A 172 -9.02 14.26 2.74
CA GLU A 172 -9.20 15.53 3.44
C GLU A 172 -9.60 15.30 4.90
N ALA A 173 -10.55 14.40 5.18
CA ALA A 173 -10.95 14.05 6.55
C ALA A 173 -9.78 13.44 7.35
N ILE A 174 -8.99 12.55 6.74
CA ILE A 174 -7.78 12.00 7.36
C ILE A 174 -6.81 13.12 7.75
N TYR A 175 -6.52 14.05 6.83
CA TYR A 175 -5.66 15.21 7.10
C TYR A 175 -6.25 16.19 8.10
N GLY A 176 -7.58 16.28 8.19
CA GLY A 176 -8.29 17.02 9.21
C GLY A 176 -8.06 16.47 10.63
N HIS A 177 -7.95 15.15 10.76
CA HIS A 177 -7.79 14.48 12.05
C HIS A 177 -6.34 14.32 12.50
N ILE A 178 -5.42 13.94 11.61
CA ILE A 178 -4.06 13.59 12.02
C ILE A 178 -3.24 14.81 12.42
N ARG A 179 -2.64 14.77 13.61
CA ARG A 179 -1.66 15.76 14.06
C ARG A 179 -0.46 15.05 14.67
N VAL A 180 0.73 15.57 14.37
CA VAL A 180 1.99 15.09 14.94
C VAL A 180 2.75 16.32 15.41
N TRP A 181 3.05 16.38 16.70
CA TRP A 181 3.66 17.56 17.33
C TRP A 181 5.04 17.23 17.86
N ASP A 182 5.98 18.17 17.73
CA ASP A 182 7.28 18.07 18.39
C ASP A 182 7.21 18.57 19.85
N ASP A 183 8.34 18.50 20.55
CA ASP A 183 8.49 18.95 21.94
C ASP A 183 8.35 20.47 22.14
N ARG A 184 8.30 21.24 21.04
CA ARG A 184 8.07 22.69 21.02
C ARG A 184 6.64 23.04 20.59
N GLY A 185 5.81 22.05 20.28
CA GLY A 185 4.44 22.23 19.81
C GLY A 185 4.33 22.60 18.32
N GLU A 186 5.37 22.36 17.53
CA GLU A 186 5.37 22.60 16.08
C GLU A 186 4.84 21.37 15.30
N ASP A 187 4.15 21.60 14.18
CA ASP A 187 3.66 20.50 13.32
C ASP A 187 4.84 19.77 12.66
N MET A 188 4.98 18.49 12.99
CA MET A 188 6.02 17.62 12.45
C MET A 188 5.67 17.03 11.10
N ILE A 189 4.43 17.10 10.60
CA ILE A 189 4.11 16.56 9.29
C ILE A 189 4.87 17.37 8.22
N LEU A 190 5.67 16.67 7.42
CA LEU A 190 6.56 17.28 6.43
C LEU A 190 5.77 17.99 5.34
N ASP A 191 4.81 17.27 4.76
CA ASP A 191 3.97 17.75 3.67
C ASP A 191 2.66 16.94 3.61
N ARG A 192 1.65 17.48 2.93
CA ARG A 192 0.36 16.83 2.67
C ARG A 192 0.04 16.92 1.19
N PHE A 193 -0.41 15.81 0.60
CA PHE A 193 -0.89 15.83 -0.79
C PHE A 193 -2.15 16.71 -0.88
N ASN A 194 -2.32 17.46 -1.95
CA ASN A 194 -3.55 18.24 -2.17
C ASN A 194 -4.67 17.32 -2.68
N PRO A 195 -5.74 17.04 -1.91
CA PRO A 195 -6.78 16.11 -2.35
C PRO A 195 -7.45 16.50 -3.67
N GLU A 196 -7.50 17.79 -4.01
CA GLU A 196 -8.07 18.27 -5.28
C GLU A 196 -7.29 17.81 -6.52
N GLU A 197 -6.01 17.45 -6.35
CA GLU A 197 -5.16 16.98 -7.45
C GLU A 197 -5.42 15.52 -7.82
N LEU A 198 -6.10 14.74 -6.97
CA LEU A 198 -6.39 13.32 -7.20
C LEU A 198 -6.94 13.06 -8.61
N PRO A 199 -8.05 13.67 -9.06
CA PRO A 199 -8.59 13.40 -10.40
C PRO A 199 -7.60 13.67 -11.54
N SER A 200 -6.79 14.73 -11.42
CA SER A 200 -5.86 15.16 -12.48
C SER A 200 -4.62 14.28 -12.62
N VAL A 201 -4.25 13.54 -11.57
CA VAL A 201 -3.12 12.60 -11.60
C VAL A 201 -3.50 11.28 -12.26
N TYR A 202 -4.80 10.98 -12.36
CA TYR A 202 -5.32 9.70 -12.85
C TYR A 202 -6.03 9.77 -14.22
N LEU A 203 -6.25 10.97 -14.76
CA LEU A 203 -6.80 11.22 -16.11
C LEU A 203 -5.70 11.64 -17.09
#